data_AF-A0AAE9JNC6-F1
#
_entry.id   AF-A0AAE9JNC6-F1
#
_cell.length_a   1.000
_cell.length_b   1.000
_cell.length_c   1.000
_cell.angle_alpha   90.00
_cell.angle_beta   90.00
_cell.angle_gamma   90.00
#
_symmetry.space_group_name_H-M   'P 1'
#
loop_
_entity.id
_entity.type
_entity.pdbx_description
1 polymer ?
#
loop_
_entity_poly.entity_id
_entity_poly.type
_entity_poly.pdbx_seq_one_letter_code
_entity_poly.pdbx_strand_id
1 'polypeptide(L)'
;MSCYQPLLSNFQEDRRKSAFTFFNVLLTLFGFFLFFLWFSKYQGQHSDHLVLEPASEFIPKTAYDPYHEISPEFAETTTGAPKNITAATLFPAKTTTFDPLESLQAPECQKRVVGYYNGWENRKLSESQLRKVSHLVFAFAKMSKNGKVDFENEEKKLLFLEMKRKAKEVNSGVKVMISIGGLYNSEHFSNTVANFKRRGALIDSIVSFLQDNEFDGVDIFWKWPGIQDKANYVFFLRELRHALQKTRDPFILSIVTPSVGFELMDGFHLNGILKYVDFINVETDQQSGRPGPYTSTPSPLFSQIGKYEEYNIDWTMRHLSCVSRKPGQLNMGVPFYGRFWKRVQDAVEKRDEMWRTVETSSEGHVASGTVFWRNMEKEGWSKEGTSWHEESKTPYIWDKENRMFLGFENEKSLAEKMKYAVEKNLGGLTIWTMEMDDDVEALLEAVTSSCLEMEVDAEEGSGEEEDKNEVNYKCEN
;
A
#
# COMPACT_ATOMS: atom_id res chain seq x y z
N MET A 1 -28.99 16.86 64.52
CA MET A 1 -29.55 17.18 63.18
C MET A 1 -29.40 18.68 62.87
N SER A 2 -28.18 19.19 62.71
CA SER A 2 -27.94 20.61 62.36
C SER A 2 -26.71 20.82 61.44
N CYS A 3 -26.18 19.77 60.81
CA CYS A 3 -24.97 19.86 59.98
C CYS A 3 -25.23 19.64 58.47
N TYR A 4 -26.48 19.47 58.03
CA TYR A 4 -26.80 19.16 56.62
C TYR A 4 -27.63 20.23 55.89
N GLN A 5 -28.05 21.31 56.56
CA GLN A 5 -28.82 22.38 55.91
C GLN A 5 -28.05 23.18 54.84
N PRO A 6 -26.74 23.49 54.98
CA PRO A 6 -26.02 24.27 53.95
C PRO A 6 -25.76 23.51 52.64
N LEU A 7 -25.78 22.17 52.66
CA LEU A 7 -25.51 21.34 51.47
C LEU A 7 -26.74 21.18 50.57
N LEU A 8 -27.95 21.27 51.13
CA LEU A 8 -29.21 21.18 50.39
C LEU A 8 -29.54 22.46 49.62
N SER A 9 -29.15 23.64 50.12
CA SER A 9 -29.34 24.92 49.41
C SER A 9 -28.48 25.02 48.16
N ASN A 10 -27.20 24.62 48.24
CA ASN A 10 -26.29 24.63 47.09
C ASN A 10 -26.74 23.67 45.98
N PHE A 11 -27.28 22.51 46.35
CA PHE A 11 -27.76 21.52 45.37
C PHE A 11 -29.04 21.96 44.62
N GLN A 12 -29.88 22.78 45.23
CA GLN A 12 -31.06 23.35 44.56
C GLN A 12 -30.70 24.53 43.64
N GLU A 13 -29.69 25.31 44.01
CA GLU A 13 -29.21 26.42 43.19
C GLU A 13 -28.50 25.93 41.92
N ASP A 14 -27.68 24.89 42.02
CA ASP A 14 -27.01 24.28 40.85
C ASP A 14 -28.00 23.61 39.89
N ARG A 15 -29.07 22.98 40.39
CA ARG A 15 -30.14 22.46 39.52
C ARG A 15 -30.88 23.57 38.76
N ARG A 16 -31.09 24.73 39.37
CA ARG A 16 -31.71 25.87 38.68
C ARG A 16 -30.79 26.44 37.61
N LYS A 17 -29.48 26.53 37.88
CA LYS A 17 -28.48 26.99 36.89
C LYS A 17 -28.35 26.01 35.71
N SER A 18 -28.36 24.70 35.94
CA SER A 18 -28.40 23.70 34.87
C SER A 18 -29.70 23.72 34.07
N ALA A 19 -30.86 23.87 34.71
CA ALA A 19 -32.14 23.97 34.00
C ALA A 19 -32.24 25.24 33.14
N PHE A 20 -31.72 26.37 33.63
CA PHE A 20 -31.66 27.62 32.88
C PHE A 20 -30.71 27.53 31.69
N THR A 21 -29.55 26.87 31.87
CA THR A 21 -28.60 26.62 30.78
C THR A 21 -29.21 25.70 29.70
N PHE A 22 -29.89 24.63 30.10
CA PHE A 22 -30.56 23.72 29.17
C PHE A 22 -31.70 24.42 28.40
N PHE A 23 -32.47 25.28 29.08
CA PHE A 23 -33.53 26.07 28.45
C PHE A 23 -32.98 27.07 27.42
N ASN A 24 -31.85 27.74 27.70
CA ASN A 24 -31.20 28.66 26.77
C ASN A 24 -30.64 27.95 25.53
N VAL A 25 -30.08 26.73 25.71
CA VAL A 25 -29.64 25.91 24.57
C VAL A 25 -30.83 25.51 23.69
N LEU A 26 -31.96 25.13 24.28
CA LEU A 26 -33.17 24.79 23.54
C LEU A 26 -33.73 25.98 22.75
N LEU A 27 -33.73 27.18 23.36
CA LEU A 27 -34.14 28.43 22.71
C LEU A 27 -33.24 28.79 21.53
N THR A 28 -31.93 28.57 21.68
CA THR A 28 -30.95 28.82 20.61
C THR A 28 -31.17 27.87 19.43
N LEU A 29 -31.35 26.57 19.71
CA LEU A 29 -31.65 25.57 18.68
C LEU A 29 -32.98 25.84 17.96
N PHE A 30 -34.01 26.28 18.70
CA PHE A 30 -35.29 26.67 18.12
C PHE A 30 -35.17 27.92 17.24
N GLY A 31 -34.33 28.88 17.62
CA GLY A 31 -33.99 30.05 16.81
C GLY A 31 -33.31 29.67 15.49
N PHE A 32 -32.33 28.76 15.52
CA PHE A 32 -31.69 28.24 14.31
C PHE A 32 -32.67 27.50 13.39
N PHE A 33 -33.60 26.72 13.95
CA PHE A 33 -34.62 26.02 13.18
C PHE A 33 -35.60 26.99 12.48
N LEU A 34 -36.04 28.04 13.19
CA LEU A 34 -36.88 29.09 12.60
C LEU A 34 -36.15 29.88 11.52
N PHE A 35 -34.86 30.18 11.70
CA PHE A 35 -34.02 30.83 10.69
C PHE A 35 -33.89 29.95 9.44
N PHE A 36 -33.72 28.63 9.59
CA PHE A 36 -33.62 27.70 8.48
C PHE A 36 -34.93 27.59 7.69
N LEU A 37 -36.07 27.55 8.39
CA LEU A 37 -37.41 27.58 7.75
C LEU A 37 -37.66 28.91 7.03
N TRP A 38 -37.25 30.04 7.60
CA TRP A 38 -37.35 31.34 6.96
C TRP A 38 -36.46 31.43 5.71
N PHE A 39 -35.20 30.97 5.79
CA PHE A 39 -34.27 30.96 4.67
C PHE A 39 -34.74 30.04 3.52
N SER A 40 -35.25 28.85 3.85
CA SER A 40 -35.83 27.92 2.86
C SER A 40 -37.06 28.52 2.17
N LYS A 41 -37.88 29.29 2.89
CA LYS A 41 -39.04 30.01 2.31
C LYS A 41 -38.61 31.22 1.47
N TYR A 42 -37.50 31.88 1.83
CA TYR A 42 -36.94 33.02 1.10
C TYR A 42 -36.34 32.60 -0.26
N GLN A 43 -35.66 31.44 -0.32
CA GLN A 43 -35.18 30.90 -1.60
C GLN A 43 -36.32 30.44 -2.53
N GLY A 44 -37.47 30.05 -1.98
CA GLY A 44 -38.63 29.62 -2.77
C GLY A 44 -39.45 30.75 -3.41
N GLN A 45 -39.15 32.03 -3.15
CA GLN A 45 -39.90 33.18 -3.67
C GLN A 45 -39.17 34.01 -4.75
N HIS A 46 -37.96 33.64 -5.16
CA HIS A 46 -37.17 34.39 -6.15
C HIS A 46 -36.65 33.57 -7.35
N SER A 47 -37.32 32.47 -7.68
CA SER A 47 -37.05 31.71 -8.91
C SER A 47 -38.25 31.75 -9.85
N ASP A 48 -38.62 32.95 -10.31
CA ASP A 48 -39.44 33.14 -11.50
C ASP A 48 -39.00 34.44 -12.20
N HIS A 49 -38.85 34.35 -13.53
CA HIS A 49 -38.34 35.34 -14.48
C HIS A 49 -36.84 35.32 -14.77
N LEU A 50 -36.47 34.51 -15.77
CA LEU A 50 -35.86 35.00 -17.02
C LEU A 50 -35.85 33.87 -18.06
N VAL A 51 -36.76 33.97 -19.03
CA VAL A 51 -36.76 33.19 -20.27
C VAL A 51 -36.12 34.06 -21.35
N LEU A 52 -35.05 33.58 -21.99
CA LEU A 52 -34.65 33.97 -23.34
C LEU A 52 -34.12 32.73 -24.10
N GLU A 53 -34.50 32.69 -25.37
CA GLU A 53 -34.52 31.60 -26.36
C GLU A 53 -33.15 31.22 -26.98
N PRO A 54 -33.08 30.17 -27.85
CA PRO A 54 -31.89 29.34 -28.02
C PRO A 54 -30.93 29.84 -29.10
N ALA A 55 -29.63 29.63 -28.85
CA ALA A 55 -28.60 29.73 -29.87
C ALA A 55 -27.66 28.51 -29.78
N SER A 56 -27.40 27.99 -30.97
CA SER A 56 -26.56 26.86 -31.35
C SER A 56 -25.13 26.88 -30.82
N GLU A 57 -24.57 25.67 -30.70
CA GLU A 57 -23.15 25.32 -30.78
C GLU A 57 -22.17 26.10 -29.89
N PHE A 58 -21.67 25.46 -28.83
CA PHE A 58 -20.23 25.38 -28.54
C PHE A 58 -20.01 24.39 -27.39
N ILE A 59 -19.61 23.16 -27.71
CA ILE A 59 -19.14 22.15 -26.74
C ILE A 59 -17.62 22.29 -26.66
N PRO A 60 -17.01 22.66 -25.52
CA PRO A 60 -15.57 22.54 -25.37
C PRO A 60 -15.24 21.08 -25.05
N LYS A 61 -14.90 20.31 -26.09
CA LYS A 61 -14.13 19.06 -25.97
C LYS A 61 -12.68 19.44 -25.65
N THR A 62 -12.19 19.12 -24.45
CA THR A 62 -10.76 18.84 -24.22
C THR A 62 -10.62 17.74 -23.17
N ALA A 63 -11.09 16.54 -23.52
CA ALA A 63 -10.48 15.30 -23.05
C ALA A 63 -9.67 14.79 -24.25
N TYR A 64 -8.35 14.79 -24.09
CA TYR A 64 -7.40 14.37 -25.11
C TYR A 64 -7.41 12.84 -25.18
N ASP A 65 -7.91 12.33 -26.30
CA ASP A 65 -8.00 10.93 -26.70
C ASP A 65 -6.93 10.67 -27.77
N PRO A 66 -5.85 9.92 -27.47
CA PRO A 66 -4.83 9.57 -28.45
C PRO A 66 -4.99 8.12 -28.93
N TYR A 67 -6.06 7.82 -29.68
CA TYR A 67 -6.12 6.64 -30.54
C TYR A 67 -6.40 7.05 -31.99
N HIS A 68 -5.37 7.04 -32.83
CA HIS A 68 -5.55 6.76 -34.25
C HIS A 68 -4.37 5.95 -34.79
N GLU A 69 -4.74 4.83 -35.40
CA GLU A 69 -3.94 3.73 -35.91
C GLU A 69 -3.05 4.12 -37.10
N ILE A 70 -1.84 3.56 -37.15
CA ILE A 70 -1.04 3.40 -38.36
C ILE A 70 -0.50 1.97 -38.38
N SER A 71 -0.91 1.20 -39.40
CA SER A 71 -0.37 -0.11 -39.78
C SER A 71 1.02 0.04 -40.43
N PRO A 72 1.93 -0.93 -40.23
CA PRO A 72 2.49 -1.59 -41.41
C PRO A 72 2.73 -3.11 -41.28
N GLU A 73 2.23 -3.81 -42.29
CA GLU A 73 2.83 -4.88 -43.12
C GLU A 73 4.04 -5.68 -42.60
N PHE A 74 3.90 -7.01 -42.65
CA PHE A 74 4.86 -8.04 -42.24
C PHE A 74 5.79 -8.53 -43.36
N ALA A 75 6.98 -8.96 -42.90
CA ALA A 75 7.84 -10.07 -43.36
C ALA A 75 8.58 -10.00 -44.71
N GLU A 76 9.89 -10.23 -44.67
CA GLU A 76 10.48 -11.56 -44.96
C GLU A 76 12.01 -11.54 -44.72
N THR A 77 12.54 -12.52 -43.99
CA THR A 77 13.94 -12.98 -44.16
C THR A 77 14.03 -14.48 -43.95
N THR A 78 14.86 -15.08 -44.79
CA THR A 78 14.84 -16.47 -45.22
C THR A 78 15.68 -17.39 -44.35
N THR A 79 15.30 -18.66 -44.43
CA THR A 79 15.84 -19.85 -43.76
C THR A 79 17.22 -20.25 -44.29
N GLY A 80 18.13 -20.63 -43.38
CA GLY A 80 19.40 -21.30 -43.69
C GLY A 80 19.49 -22.63 -42.95
N ALA A 81 19.53 -23.73 -43.71
CA ALA A 81 19.53 -25.12 -43.25
C ALA A 81 20.86 -25.56 -42.57
N PRO A 82 20.84 -26.61 -41.73
CA PRO A 82 21.95 -26.97 -40.84
C PRO A 82 23.04 -27.79 -41.53
N LYS A 83 24.29 -27.65 -41.06
CA LYS A 83 25.41 -28.51 -41.47
C LYS A 83 25.78 -29.48 -40.35
N ASN A 84 25.66 -30.75 -40.69
CA ASN A 84 26.08 -31.92 -39.92
C ASN A 84 27.57 -31.86 -39.56
N ILE A 85 27.90 -32.18 -38.30
CA ILE A 85 29.25 -32.51 -37.88
C ILE A 85 29.28 -33.99 -37.50
N THR A 86 30.18 -34.69 -38.17
CA THR A 86 30.44 -36.12 -38.12
C THR A 86 31.17 -36.54 -36.84
N ALA A 87 30.83 -37.75 -36.39
CA ALA A 87 31.38 -38.44 -35.23
C ALA A 87 32.89 -38.72 -35.37
N ALA A 88 33.64 -38.48 -34.29
CA ALA A 88 34.98 -39.01 -34.11
C ALA A 88 35.18 -39.53 -32.67
N THR A 89 35.26 -40.85 -32.58
CA THR A 89 36.12 -41.67 -31.70
C THR A 89 36.20 -41.37 -30.20
N LEU A 90 35.53 -42.25 -29.45
CA LEU A 90 35.65 -42.51 -28.02
C LEU A 90 37.03 -43.08 -27.63
N PHE A 91 37.55 -42.62 -26.48
CA PHE A 91 38.47 -43.36 -25.62
C PHE A 91 37.86 -43.45 -24.20
N PRO A 92 38.02 -44.57 -23.47
CA PRO A 92 37.35 -44.76 -22.19
C PRO A 92 38.09 -44.01 -21.08
N ALA A 93 37.46 -42.97 -20.53
CA ALA A 93 37.91 -42.35 -19.28
C ALA A 93 37.47 -43.23 -18.10
N LYS A 94 38.44 -43.54 -17.23
CA LYS A 94 38.26 -44.30 -15.99
C LYS A 94 37.11 -43.73 -15.15
N THR A 95 36.26 -44.63 -14.67
CA THR A 95 35.20 -44.35 -13.70
C THR A 95 35.83 -43.91 -12.37
N THR A 96 35.89 -42.61 -12.12
CA THR A 96 35.93 -42.08 -10.77
C THR A 96 34.49 -41.87 -10.34
N THR A 97 34.04 -42.64 -9.35
CA THR A 97 32.81 -42.36 -8.61
C THR A 97 32.99 -41.00 -7.97
N PHE A 98 32.41 -39.97 -8.60
CA PHE A 98 32.14 -38.71 -7.92
C PHE A 98 30.97 -38.99 -6.98
N ASP A 99 31.20 -38.79 -5.68
CA ASP A 99 30.10 -38.55 -4.76
C ASP A 99 29.21 -37.45 -5.36
N PRO A 100 27.88 -37.54 -5.25
CA PRO A 100 27.01 -36.49 -5.76
C PRO A 100 27.44 -35.20 -5.06
N LEU A 101 27.88 -34.20 -5.84
CA LEU A 101 27.86 -32.83 -5.35
C LEU A 101 26.44 -32.59 -4.87
N GLU A 102 26.27 -32.43 -3.56
CA GLU A 102 25.17 -31.64 -3.03
C GLU A 102 25.12 -30.40 -3.90
N SER A 103 24.04 -30.24 -4.66
CA SER A 103 23.82 -29.03 -5.41
C SER A 103 23.76 -27.93 -4.37
N LEU A 104 24.83 -27.13 -4.25
CA LEU A 104 24.81 -25.87 -3.54
C LEU A 104 23.63 -25.10 -4.14
N GLN A 105 22.52 -25.09 -3.43
CA GLN A 105 21.34 -24.35 -3.80
C GLN A 105 21.81 -22.90 -3.79
N ALA A 106 21.60 -22.17 -4.89
CA ALA A 106 21.99 -20.77 -4.92
C ALA A 106 21.32 -20.07 -3.73
N PRO A 107 22.00 -19.13 -3.05
CA PRO A 107 21.39 -18.40 -1.95
C PRO A 107 20.08 -17.78 -2.45
N GLU A 108 19.00 -18.04 -1.72
CA GLU A 108 17.66 -17.52 -2.01
C GLU A 108 17.26 -16.58 -0.89
N CYS A 109 16.88 -15.34 -1.25
CA CYS A 109 16.37 -14.34 -0.32
C CYS A 109 15.25 -14.94 0.55
N GLN A 110 15.55 -15.15 1.83
CA GLN A 110 14.63 -15.69 2.83
C GLN A 110 13.57 -14.67 3.27
N LYS A 111 13.76 -13.38 2.96
CA LYS A 111 12.75 -12.34 3.20
C LYS A 111 11.67 -12.35 2.12
N ARG A 112 10.43 -12.03 2.51
CA ARG A 112 9.35 -11.89 1.54
C ARG A 112 9.56 -10.64 0.69
N VAL A 113 9.48 -10.81 -0.62
CA VAL A 113 9.21 -9.72 -1.56
C VAL A 113 7.78 -9.89 -2.07
N VAL A 114 6.87 -9.03 -1.63
CA VAL A 114 5.44 -9.04 -1.98
C VAL A 114 5.16 -7.95 -3.00
N GLY A 115 4.91 -8.30 -4.26
CA GLY A 115 4.58 -7.34 -5.31
C GLY A 115 3.08 -7.17 -5.51
N TYR A 116 2.54 -5.97 -5.34
CA TYR A 116 1.17 -5.66 -5.80
C TYR A 116 1.17 -5.35 -7.29
N TYR A 117 0.11 -5.76 -7.98
CA TYR A 117 -0.12 -5.49 -9.39
C TYR A 117 -1.58 -5.13 -9.64
N ASN A 118 -1.85 -4.04 -10.34
CA ASN A 118 -3.22 -3.66 -10.69
C ASN A 118 -3.44 -3.33 -12.17
N GLY A 119 -2.38 -3.29 -12.97
CA GLY A 119 -2.44 -3.01 -14.40
C GLY A 119 -2.50 -1.53 -14.76
N TRP A 120 -1.88 -0.65 -13.97
CA TRP A 120 -1.82 0.77 -14.32
C TRP A 120 -1.32 0.97 -15.76
N GLU A 121 -2.03 1.82 -16.51
CA GLU A 121 -1.75 2.11 -17.91
C GLU A 121 -1.68 0.84 -18.80
N ASN A 122 -2.39 -0.23 -18.42
CA ASN A 122 -2.39 -1.52 -19.11
C ASN A 122 -1.01 -2.15 -19.27
N ARG A 123 -0.04 -1.75 -18.43
CA ARG A 123 1.30 -2.36 -18.41
C ARG A 123 1.22 -3.76 -17.81
N LYS A 124 1.77 -4.72 -18.53
CA LYS A 124 1.82 -6.13 -18.15
C LYS A 124 3.17 -6.43 -17.50
N LEU A 125 3.18 -7.32 -16.51
CA LEU A 125 4.42 -7.76 -15.89
C LEU A 125 5.24 -8.67 -16.82
N SER A 126 6.56 -8.57 -16.74
CA SER A 126 7.51 -9.46 -17.41
C SER A 126 7.66 -10.78 -16.64
N GLU A 127 8.12 -11.84 -17.31
CA GLU A 127 8.48 -13.10 -16.63
C GLU A 127 9.65 -12.90 -15.64
N SER A 128 10.59 -12.01 -15.97
CA SER A 128 11.72 -11.68 -15.09
C SER A 128 11.25 -11.08 -13.76
N GLN A 129 10.30 -10.14 -13.80
CA GLN A 129 9.70 -9.57 -12.59
C GLN A 129 9.06 -10.66 -11.71
N LEU A 130 8.39 -11.65 -12.31
CA LEU A 130 7.73 -12.73 -11.57
C LEU A 130 8.70 -13.72 -10.91
N ARG A 131 9.94 -13.83 -11.41
CA ARG A 131 11.00 -14.64 -10.78
C ARG A 131 11.58 -13.98 -9.54
N LYS A 132 11.44 -12.66 -9.42
CA LYS A 132 12.04 -11.82 -8.36
C LYS A 132 11.13 -11.62 -7.14
N VAL A 133 9.89 -12.10 -7.18
CA VAL A 133 8.93 -11.93 -6.09
C VAL A 133 8.51 -13.26 -5.50
N SER A 134 8.38 -13.28 -4.17
CA SER A 134 7.87 -14.44 -3.42
C SER A 134 6.34 -14.54 -3.47
N HIS A 135 5.66 -13.39 -3.46
CA HIS A 135 4.22 -13.28 -3.49
C HIS A 135 3.82 -12.20 -4.49
N LEU A 136 2.85 -12.49 -5.34
CA LEU A 136 2.26 -11.58 -6.31
C LEU A 136 0.80 -11.38 -5.98
N VAL A 137 0.42 -10.15 -5.61
CA VAL A 137 -0.94 -9.82 -5.16
C VAL A 137 -1.65 -9.01 -6.25
N PHE A 138 -2.66 -9.61 -6.88
CA PHE A 138 -3.52 -8.89 -7.83
C PHE A 138 -4.46 -7.95 -7.07
N ALA A 139 -4.48 -6.67 -7.44
CA ALA A 139 -5.34 -5.65 -6.87
C ALA A 139 -6.31 -5.12 -7.95
N PHE A 140 -7.62 -5.18 -7.79
CA PHE A 140 -8.40 -5.69 -6.66
C PHE A 140 -9.54 -6.57 -7.16
N ALA A 141 -9.98 -7.51 -6.31
CA ALA A 141 -11.31 -8.08 -6.41
C ALA A 141 -12.32 -7.13 -5.76
N LYS A 142 -13.50 -7.03 -6.34
CA LYS A 142 -14.61 -6.21 -5.85
C LYS A 142 -15.44 -7.00 -4.85
N MET A 143 -15.77 -6.40 -3.71
CA MET A 143 -16.74 -6.95 -2.77
C MET A 143 -18.05 -6.17 -2.90
N SER A 144 -19.15 -6.87 -3.15
CA SER A 144 -20.48 -6.27 -3.16
C SER A 144 -21.11 -6.22 -1.76
N LYS A 145 -22.17 -5.43 -1.59
CA LYS A 145 -22.88 -5.23 -0.31
C LYS A 145 -23.36 -6.52 0.37
N ASN A 146 -23.59 -7.60 -0.38
CA ASN A 146 -24.05 -8.88 0.17
C ASN A 146 -22.89 -9.84 0.52
N GLY A 147 -21.64 -9.40 0.36
CA GLY A 147 -20.44 -10.22 0.60
C GLY A 147 -19.97 -11.03 -0.60
N LYS A 148 -20.62 -10.92 -1.79
CA LYS A 148 -20.10 -11.57 -3.00
C LYS A 148 -18.80 -10.89 -3.46
N VAL A 149 -17.76 -11.69 -3.67
CA VAL A 149 -16.47 -11.32 -4.25
C VAL A 149 -16.42 -11.72 -5.72
N ASP A 150 -15.96 -10.82 -6.58
CA ASP A 150 -15.80 -11.06 -8.02
C ASP A 150 -14.71 -10.14 -8.60
N PHE A 151 -14.30 -10.37 -9.86
CA PHE A 151 -13.52 -9.37 -10.59
C PHE A 151 -14.36 -8.10 -10.79
N GLU A 152 -13.69 -6.94 -10.85
CA GLU A 152 -14.39 -5.68 -11.08
C GLU A 152 -15.09 -5.65 -12.44
N ASN A 153 -14.43 -6.18 -13.47
CA ASN A 153 -14.90 -6.27 -14.84
C ASN A 153 -14.07 -7.31 -15.63
N GLU A 154 -14.45 -7.56 -16.90
CA GLU A 154 -13.76 -8.56 -17.73
C GLU A 154 -12.32 -8.16 -18.07
N GLU A 155 -12.00 -6.87 -18.18
CA GLU A 155 -10.64 -6.39 -18.41
C GLU A 155 -9.70 -6.79 -17.27
N LYS A 156 -10.11 -6.55 -16.02
CA LYS A 156 -9.35 -6.96 -14.82
C LYS A 156 -9.20 -8.49 -14.74
N LYS A 157 -10.25 -9.23 -15.12
CA LYS A 157 -10.17 -10.70 -15.18
C LYS A 157 -9.16 -11.17 -16.22
N LEU A 158 -9.18 -10.62 -17.44
CA LEU A 158 -8.22 -10.96 -18.49
C LEU A 158 -6.79 -10.62 -18.09
N LEU A 159 -6.59 -9.46 -17.44
CA LEU A 159 -5.31 -9.04 -16.91
C LEU A 159 -4.78 -10.02 -15.85
N PHE A 160 -5.65 -10.43 -14.92
CA PHE A 160 -5.32 -11.47 -13.93
C PHE A 160 -4.96 -12.80 -14.59
N LEU A 161 -5.74 -13.27 -15.57
CA LEU A 161 -5.48 -14.53 -16.26
C LEU A 161 -4.14 -14.52 -16.98
N GLU A 162 -3.76 -13.39 -17.58
CA GLU A 162 -2.42 -13.24 -18.16
C GLU A 162 -1.32 -13.30 -17.11
N MET A 163 -1.46 -12.55 -16.02
CA MET A 163 -0.51 -12.55 -14.90
C MET A 163 -0.32 -13.95 -14.33
N LYS A 164 -1.42 -14.67 -14.08
CA LYS A 164 -1.42 -16.06 -13.59
C LYS A 164 -0.78 -17.03 -14.57
N ARG A 165 -1.05 -16.89 -15.88
CA ARG A 165 -0.41 -17.72 -16.92
C ARG A 165 1.11 -17.55 -16.88
N LYS A 166 1.61 -16.31 -16.86
CA LYS A 166 3.04 -16.01 -16.77
C LYS A 166 3.65 -16.55 -15.48
N ALA A 167 2.96 -16.40 -14.34
CA ALA A 167 3.42 -16.94 -13.05
C ALA A 167 3.58 -18.47 -13.08
N LYS A 168 2.63 -19.18 -13.73
CA LYS A 168 2.73 -20.63 -13.94
C LYS A 168 3.88 -21.01 -14.88
N GLU A 169 4.11 -20.24 -15.94
CA GLU A 169 5.17 -20.50 -16.93
C GLU A 169 6.58 -20.31 -16.35
N VAL A 170 6.79 -19.31 -15.49
CA VAL A 170 8.10 -19.11 -14.87
C VAL A 170 8.44 -20.20 -13.86
N ASN A 171 7.43 -20.83 -13.25
CA ASN A 171 7.57 -21.91 -12.27
C ASN A 171 8.61 -21.59 -11.17
N SER A 172 8.62 -20.34 -10.68
CA SER A 172 9.56 -19.85 -9.65
C SER A 172 9.11 -20.18 -8.21
N GLY A 173 7.96 -20.81 -8.04
CA GLY A 173 7.35 -21.00 -6.71
C GLY A 173 6.58 -19.78 -6.17
N VAL A 174 6.52 -18.68 -6.94
CA VAL A 174 5.76 -17.47 -6.60
C VAL A 174 4.31 -17.79 -6.21
N LYS A 175 3.83 -17.18 -5.12
CA LYS A 175 2.45 -17.31 -4.65
C LYS A 175 1.56 -16.25 -5.29
N VAL A 176 0.55 -16.67 -6.04
CA VAL A 176 -0.40 -15.79 -6.70
C VAL A 176 -1.61 -15.56 -5.80
N MET A 177 -1.78 -14.33 -5.30
CA MET A 177 -2.83 -13.95 -4.37
C MET A 177 -3.76 -12.88 -4.96
N ILE A 178 -4.93 -12.69 -4.34
CA ILE A 178 -5.89 -11.62 -4.66
C ILE A 178 -6.11 -10.71 -3.46
N SER A 179 -6.09 -9.39 -3.67
CA SER A 179 -6.47 -8.42 -2.65
C SER A 179 -7.93 -8.00 -2.78
N ILE A 180 -8.67 -8.01 -1.67
CA ILE A 180 -10.06 -7.56 -1.57
C ILE A 180 -10.07 -6.27 -0.76
N GLY A 181 -10.64 -5.21 -1.32
CA GLY A 181 -10.71 -3.90 -0.69
C GLY A 181 -9.94 -2.85 -1.46
N GLY A 182 -9.15 -2.06 -0.74
CA GLY A 182 -8.48 -0.86 -1.24
C GLY A 182 -9.28 0.41 -0.95
N LEU A 183 -8.75 1.55 -1.39
CA LEU A 183 -9.30 2.88 -1.08
C LEU A 183 -10.76 3.06 -1.51
N TYR A 184 -11.18 2.44 -2.61
CA TYR A 184 -12.49 2.65 -3.24
C TYR A 184 -13.43 1.42 -3.19
N ASN A 185 -13.11 0.44 -2.36
CA ASN A 185 -13.85 -0.84 -2.30
C ASN A 185 -13.87 -1.40 -0.86
N SER A 186 -13.85 -0.50 0.13
CA SER A 186 -13.84 -0.83 1.56
C SER A 186 -15.17 -0.52 2.28
N GLU A 187 -16.11 0.14 1.61
CA GLU A 187 -17.35 0.68 2.17
C GLU A 187 -18.32 -0.38 2.71
N HIS A 188 -18.16 -1.63 2.28
CA HIS A 188 -19.04 -2.74 2.66
C HIS A 188 -18.48 -3.60 3.80
N PHE A 189 -17.21 -3.47 4.20
CA PHE A 189 -16.60 -4.34 5.21
C PHE A 189 -17.33 -4.28 6.55
N SER A 190 -17.41 -3.09 7.18
CA SER A 190 -17.96 -2.91 8.52
C SER A 190 -19.34 -3.58 8.70
N ASN A 191 -20.28 -3.25 7.81
CA ASN A 191 -21.64 -3.79 7.83
C ASN A 191 -21.73 -5.29 7.52
N THR A 192 -20.75 -5.83 6.80
CA THR A 192 -20.70 -7.26 6.42
C THR A 192 -20.11 -8.08 7.56
N VAL A 193 -18.96 -7.66 8.11
CA VAL A 193 -18.28 -8.40 9.18
C VAL A 193 -18.99 -8.30 10.53
N ALA A 194 -19.75 -7.24 10.78
CA ALA A 194 -20.54 -7.10 12.01
C ALA A 194 -21.71 -8.10 12.11
N ASN A 195 -22.17 -8.66 10.99
CA ASN A 195 -23.32 -9.58 10.97
C ASN A 195 -22.87 -11.02 10.70
N PHE A 196 -23.17 -11.95 11.61
CA PHE A 196 -22.76 -13.36 11.51
C PHE A 196 -23.13 -14.02 10.17
N LYS A 197 -24.36 -13.82 9.67
CA LYS A 197 -24.80 -14.45 8.41
C LYS A 197 -24.08 -13.85 7.20
N ARG A 198 -23.93 -12.52 7.15
CA ARG A 198 -23.23 -11.84 6.04
C ARG A 198 -21.74 -12.15 6.05
N ARG A 199 -21.14 -12.22 7.24
CA ARG A 199 -19.75 -12.62 7.42
C ARG A 199 -19.51 -14.04 6.92
N GLY A 200 -20.38 -14.98 7.26
CA GLY A 200 -20.34 -16.34 6.70
C GLY A 200 -20.44 -16.35 5.17
N ALA A 201 -21.41 -15.61 4.60
CA ALA A 201 -21.56 -15.52 3.14
C ALA A 201 -20.34 -14.90 2.44
N LEU A 202 -19.70 -13.90 3.05
CA LEU A 202 -18.44 -13.34 2.56
C LEU A 202 -17.32 -14.39 2.60
N ILE A 203 -17.16 -15.11 3.71
CA ILE A 203 -16.13 -16.16 3.85
C ILE A 203 -16.33 -17.23 2.78
N ASP A 204 -17.55 -17.73 2.60
CA ASP A 204 -17.86 -18.73 1.58
C ASP A 204 -17.54 -18.19 0.17
N SER A 205 -17.92 -16.94 -0.11
CA SER A 205 -17.62 -16.30 -1.39
C SER A 205 -16.12 -16.13 -1.64
N ILE A 206 -15.33 -15.81 -0.61
CA ILE A 206 -13.87 -15.72 -0.72
C ILE A 206 -13.30 -17.09 -1.06
N VAL A 207 -13.67 -18.14 -0.30
CA VAL A 207 -13.14 -19.50 -0.50
C VAL A 207 -13.47 -20.00 -1.91
N SER A 208 -14.73 -19.86 -2.37
CA SER A 208 -15.12 -20.25 -3.73
C SER A 208 -14.35 -19.46 -4.78
N PHE A 209 -14.22 -18.14 -4.62
CA PHE A 209 -13.47 -17.32 -5.57
C PHE A 209 -11.99 -17.72 -5.68
N LEU A 210 -11.35 -18.07 -4.56
CA LEU A 210 -9.97 -18.56 -4.55
C LEU A 210 -9.83 -19.90 -5.27
N GLN A 211 -10.76 -20.84 -5.02
CA GLN A 211 -10.76 -22.16 -5.64
C GLN A 211 -11.03 -22.09 -7.15
N ASP A 212 -12.08 -21.38 -7.55
CA ASP A 212 -12.50 -21.26 -8.95
C ASP A 212 -11.43 -20.62 -9.84
N ASN A 213 -10.60 -19.75 -9.25
CA ASN A 213 -9.55 -19.03 -9.95
C ASN A 213 -8.13 -19.53 -9.62
N GLU A 214 -8.00 -20.64 -8.90
CA GLU A 214 -6.72 -21.25 -8.47
C GLU A 214 -5.71 -20.23 -7.90
N PHE A 215 -6.14 -19.43 -6.92
CA PHE A 215 -5.25 -18.56 -6.15
C PHE A 215 -4.52 -19.33 -5.04
N ASP A 216 -3.35 -18.87 -4.63
CA ASP A 216 -2.61 -19.38 -3.46
C ASP A 216 -3.07 -18.72 -2.15
N GLY A 217 -3.78 -17.58 -2.23
CA GLY A 217 -4.21 -16.87 -1.03
C GLY A 217 -4.99 -15.59 -1.28
N VAL A 218 -5.41 -14.97 -0.17
CA VAL A 218 -6.16 -13.72 -0.15
C VAL A 218 -5.49 -12.69 0.76
N ASP A 219 -5.54 -11.43 0.32
CA ASP A 219 -5.14 -10.26 1.09
C ASP A 219 -6.38 -9.42 1.41
N ILE A 220 -6.60 -9.07 2.69
CA ILE A 220 -7.70 -8.20 3.09
C ILE A 220 -7.19 -6.78 3.28
N PHE A 221 -7.53 -5.90 2.34
CA PHE A 221 -7.12 -4.51 2.32
C PHE A 221 -8.27 -3.58 2.71
N TRP A 222 -8.70 -3.64 3.97
CA TRP A 222 -9.79 -2.78 4.49
C TRP A 222 -9.26 -1.41 4.93
N LYS A 223 -9.60 -0.34 4.18
CA LYS A 223 -9.31 1.06 4.53
C LYS A 223 -10.52 1.84 5.03
N TRP A 224 -10.59 2.23 6.30
CA TRP A 224 -9.95 1.56 7.45
C TRP A 224 -11.06 1.13 8.41
N PRO A 225 -10.88 0.02 9.16
CA PRO A 225 -11.81 -0.35 10.21
C PRO A 225 -11.87 0.75 11.27
N GLY A 226 -13.08 1.10 11.73
CA GLY A 226 -13.24 1.99 12.87
C GLY A 226 -13.07 1.25 14.20
N ILE A 227 -13.05 1.98 15.32
CA ILE A 227 -12.94 1.38 16.65
C ILE A 227 -14.05 0.35 16.94
N GLN A 228 -15.26 0.58 16.41
CA GLN A 228 -16.40 -0.33 16.50
C GLN A 228 -16.17 -1.66 15.75
N ASP A 229 -15.27 -1.66 14.77
CA ASP A 229 -14.98 -2.81 13.93
C ASP A 229 -13.90 -3.73 14.52
N LYS A 230 -13.15 -3.24 15.51
CA LYS A 230 -11.97 -3.90 16.09
C LYS A 230 -12.18 -5.37 16.44
N ALA A 231 -13.24 -5.68 17.19
CA ALA A 231 -13.56 -7.05 17.58
C ALA A 231 -14.10 -7.88 16.40
N ASN A 232 -14.95 -7.27 15.57
CA ASN A 232 -15.56 -7.94 14.42
C ASN A 232 -14.51 -8.32 13.36
N TYR A 233 -13.48 -7.51 13.19
CA TYR A 233 -12.40 -7.81 12.26
C TYR A 233 -11.61 -9.04 12.72
N VAL A 234 -11.31 -9.15 14.02
CA VAL A 234 -10.68 -10.36 14.58
C VAL A 234 -11.57 -11.60 14.41
N PHE A 235 -12.88 -11.48 14.66
CA PHE A 235 -13.81 -12.60 14.44
C PHE A 235 -13.86 -13.03 12.97
N PHE A 236 -13.89 -12.07 12.05
CA PHE A 236 -13.83 -12.34 10.63
C PHE A 236 -12.55 -13.07 10.24
N LEU A 237 -11.38 -12.57 10.63
CA LEU A 237 -10.11 -13.21 10.26
C LEU A 237 -9.94 -14.60 10.89
N ARG A 238 -10.43 -14.81 12.11
CA ARG A 238 -10.48 -16.13 12.74
C ARG A 238 -11.31 -17.12 11.94
N GLU A 239 -12.54 -16.74 11.61
CA GLU A 239 -13.48 -17.59 10.88
C GLU A 239 -13.00 -17.84 9.44
N LEU A 240 -12.45 -16.81 8.79
CA LEU A 240 -11.83 -16.92 7.47
C LEU A 240 -10.64 -17.86 7.50
N ARG A 241 -9.69 -17.71 8.43
CA ARG A 241 -8.56 -18.64 8.57
C ARG A 241 -9.03 -20.09 8.72
N HIS A 242 -10.03 -20.32 9.57
CA HIS A 242 -10.56 -21.66 9.78
C HIS A 242 -11.16 -22.25 8.49
N ALA A 243 -11.82 -21.44 7.66
CA ALA A 243 -12.33 -21.89 6.37
C ALA A 243 -11.20 -22.16 5.36
N LEU A 244 -10.20 -21.27 5.29
CA LEU A 244 -9.03 -21.38 4.40
C LEU A 244 -8.11 -22.56 4.73
N GLN A 245 -8.19 -23.12 5.94
CA GLN A 245 -7.42 -24.30 6.35
C GLN A 245 -8.14 -25.64 6.09
N LYS A 246 -9.43 -25.62 5.74
CA LYS A 246 -10.21 -26.83 5.44
C LYS A 246 -10.06 -27.32 4.00
N THR A 247 -9.36 -26.58 3.17
CA THR A 247 -9.07 -26.94 1.78
C THR A 247 -7.94 -27.95 1.71
N ARG A 248 -7.81 -28.62 0.55
CA ARG A 248 -6.75 -29.63 0.33
C ARG A 248 -5.35 -29.05 0.58
N ASP A 249 -5.14 -27.85 0.05
CA ASP A 249 -3.94 -27.04 0.27
C ASP A 249 -4.38 -25.78 1.04
N PRO A 250 -3.80 -25.48 2.22
CA PRO A 250 -4.17 -24.29 2.98
C PRO A 250 -3.82 -23.00 2.23
N PHE A 251 -4.79 -22.08 2.12
CA PHE A 251 -4.55 -20.78 1.50
C PHE A 251 -3.80 -19.82 2.44
N ILE A 252 -2.99 -18.95 1.83
CA ILE A 252 -2.33 -17.83 2.51
C ILE A 252 -3.37 -16.74 2.81
N LEU A 253 -3.28 -16.13 3.99
CA LEU A 253 -4.10 -14.99 4.39
C LEU A 253 -3.19 -13.86 4.90
N SER A 254 -3.18 -12.75 4.19
CA SER A 254 -2.56 -11.50 4.63
C SER A 254 -3.58 -10.40 4.83
N ILE A 255 -3.14 -9.30 5.46
CA ILE A 255 -3.91 -8.07 5.55
C ILE A 255 -3.01 -6.87 5.29
N VAL A 256 -3.63 -5.72 5.04
CA VAL A 256 -2.93 -4.43 5.05
C VAL A 256 -3.30 -3.61 6.29
N THR A 257 -2.31 -3.04 6.96
CA THR A 257 -2.50 -2.07 8.05
C THR A 257 -2.01 -0.69 7.62
N PRO A 258 -2.57 0.41 8.18
CA PRO A 258 -1.98 1.72 7.99
C PRO A 258 -0.60 1.79 8.68
N SER A 259 0.16 2.83 8.36
CA SER A 259 1.27 3.25 9.22
C SER A 259 0.74 3.71 10.59
N VAL A 260 1.61 3.67 11.60
CA VAL A 260 1.25 4.12 12.95
C VAL A 260 1.29 5.66 12.97
N GLY A 261 0.30 6.27 13.61
CA GLY A 261 0.11 7.72 13.70
C GLY A 261 -1.21 8.03 14.42
N PHE A 262 -1.61 9.32 14.49
CA PHE A 262 -2.55 9.89 15.49
C PHE A 262 -3.84 9.13 15.90
N GLU A 263 -4.34 8.13 15.16
CA GLU A 263 -5.57 7.36 15.50
C GLU A 263 -5.82 6.15 14.56
N LEU A 264 -4.99 5.94 13.52
CA LEU A 264 -5.31 5.03 12.41
C LEU A 264 -5.31 3.54 12.78
N MET A 265 -4.69 3.18 13.91
CA MET A 265 -4.60 1.80 14.40
C MET A 265 -5.74 1.40 15.35
N ASP A 266 -6.65 2.32 15.71
CA ASP A 266 -7.67 2.06 16.73
C ASP A 266 -8.64 0.92 16.36
N GLY A 267 -8.95 0.78 15.06
CA GLY A 267 -9.74 -0.33 14.53
C GLY A 267 -9.01 -1.67 14.45
N PHE A 268 -7.72 -1.72 14.79
CA PHE A 268 -6.91 -2.94 14.72
C PHE A 268 -6.61 -3.48 16.11
N HIS A 269 -6.94 -4.76 16.33
CA HIS A 269 -6.41 -5.52 17.47
C HIS A 269 -5.21 -6.35 17.00
N LEU A 270 -4.05 -5.71 16.86
CA LEU A 270 -2.86 -6.26 16.19
C LEU A 270 -2.53 -7.71 16.61
N ASN A 271 -2.37 -7.97 17.90
CA ASN A 271 -2.06 -9.32 18.44
C ASN A 271 -3.20 -10.33 18.28
N GLY A 272 -4.42 -9.86 18.05
CA GLY A 272 -5.58 -10.72 17.78
C GLY A 272 -5.61 -11.12 16.31
N ILE A 273 -5.23 -10.20 15.43
CA ILE A 273 -5.13 -10.38 13.99
C ILE A 273 -3.94 -11.32 13.65
N LEU A 274 -2.75 -11.07 14.21
CA LEU A 274 -1.53 -11.87 14.00
C LEU A 274 -1.62 -13.33 14.46
N LYS A 275 -2.73 -13.75 15.05
CA LYS A 275 -3.01 -15.18 15.33
C LYS A 275 -3.59 -15.91 14.14
N TYR A 276 -4.17 -15.18 13.19
CA TYR A 276 -4.97 -15.73 12.10
C TYR A 276 -4.41 -15.40 10.72
N VAL A 277 -3.48 -14.45 10.60
CA VAL A 277 -2.86 -14.08 9.33
C VAL A 277 -1.44 -14.63 9.26
N ASP A 278 -0.98 -14.94 8.04
CA ASP A 278 0.39 -15.39 7.79
C ASP A 278 1.37 -14.22 7.92
N PHE A 279 0.98 -13.06 7.39
CA PHE A 279 1.74 -11.81 7.50
C PHE A 279 0.84 -10.58 7.33
N ILE A 280 1.38 -9.43 7.70
CA ILE A 280 0.78 -8.11 7.52
C ILE A 280 1.66 -7.31 6.57
N ASN A 281 1.06 -6.71 5.55
CA ASN A 281 1.69 -5.69 4.73
C ASN A 281 1.40 -4.32 5.36
N VAL A 282 2.42 -3.59 5.79
CA VAL A 282 2.24 -2.28 6.45
C VAL A 282 2.36 -1.18 5.41
N GLU A 283 1.35 -0.30 5.29
CA GLU A 283 1.33 0.80 4.33
C GLU A 283 2.28 1.95 4.72
N THR A 284 3.59 1.68 4.66
CA THR A 284 4.66 2.67 4.88
C THR A 284 5.11 3.37 3.60
N ASP A 285 4.47 3.09 2.46
CA ASP A 285 4.77 3.69 1.16
C ASP A 285 4.06 5.04 0.91
N GLN A 286 3.19 5.46 1.83
CA GLN A 286 2.41 6.71 1.74
C GLN A 286 2.55 7.61 2.97
N GLN A 287 3.69 7.57 3.66
CA GLN A 287 3.95 8.30 4.91
C GLN A 287 3.94 9.82 4.77
N SER A 288 4.19 10.36 3.56
CA SER A 288 3.94 11.78 3.25
C SER A 288 2.45 12.18 3.42
N GLY A 289 1.55 11.22 3.65
CA GLY A 289 0.14 11.46 3.96
C GLY A 289 -0.63 12.10 2.81
N ARG A 290 -1.53 13.03 3.13
CA ARG A 290 -1.98 14.03 2.14
C ARG A 290 -0.90 15.10 2.04
N PRO A 291 -0.61 15.63 0.84
CA PRO A 291 0.31 16.75 0.63
C PRO A 291 0.09 17.84 1.69
N GLY A 292 1.04 17.93 2.63
CA GLY A 292 1.05 18.91 3.71
C GLY A 292 1.75 20.19 3.28
N PRO A 293 1.89 21.18 4.18
CA PRO A 293 2.59 22.43 3.89
C PRO A 293 4.12 22.23 3.73
N TYR A 294 4.62 21.00 3.76
CA TYR A 294 6.02 20.64 3.61
C TYR A 294 6.23 19.62 2.49
N THR A 295 7.36 19.71 1.80
CA THR A 295 7.86 18.66 0.91
C THR A 295 8.27 17.42 1.69
N SER A 296 8.23 16.24 1.06
CA SER A 296 8.57 14.95 1.69
C SER A 296 8.90 13.91 0.63
N THR A 297 9.41 12.74 1.04
CA THR A 297 9.34 11.52 0.22
C THR A 297 8.12 10.69 0.61
N PRO A 298 7.65 9.76 -0.25
CA PRO A 298 6.50 8.94 0.10
C PRO A 298 6.80 7.96 1.23
N SER A 299 8.06 7.51 1.39
CA SER A 299 8.45 6.55 2.43
C SER A 299 9.83 6.84 3.07
N PRO A 300 9.98 7.90 3.87
CA PRO A 300 11.22 8.18 4.58
C PRO A 300 11.54 7.08 5.60
N LEU A 301 12.81 6.66 5.67
CA LEU A 301 13.23 5.57 6.55
C LEU A 301 13.25 5.99 8.03
N PHE A 302 13.96 7.08 8.37
CA PHE A 302 14.15 7.50 9.77
C PHE A 302 13.65 8.90 10.13
N SER A 303 13.75 9.87 9.21
CA SER A 303 13.57 11.31 9.54
C SER A 303 12.46 11.96 8.72
N GLN A 304 11.76 12.90 9.36
CA GLN A 304 10.67 13.76 8.89
C GLN A 304 10.71 15.08 9.66
N ILE A 305 9.87 16.06 9.28
CA ILE A 305 9.93 17.39 9.88
C ILE A 305 8.81 17.72 10.88
N GLY A 306 9.20 18.29 12.02
CA GLY A 306 8.32 18.93 13.00
C GLY A 306 7.27 17.97 13.56
N LYS A 307 5.98 18.34 13.49
CA LYS A 307 4.89 17.45 13.97
C LYS A 307 4.78 16.12 13.20
N TYR A 308 5.53 15.97 12.10
CA TYR A 308 5.57 14.76 11.30
C TYR A 308 6.79 13.88 11.61
N GLU A 309 7.63 14.23 12.59
CA GLU A 309 8.85 13.45 12.93
C GLU A 309 8.59 11.95 13.08
N GLU A 310 7.42 11.55 13.58
CA GLU A 310 7.02 10.14 13.76
C GLU A 310 6.48 9.46 12.48
N TYR A 311 6.31 10.19 11.38
CA TYR A 311 5.75 9.70 10.11
C TYR A 311 6.82 9.10 9.21
N ASN A 312 7.55 8.14 9.77
CA ASN A 312 8.61 7.43 9.07
C ASN A 312 8.47 5.92 9.27
N ILE A 313 9.15 5.15 8.41
CA ILE A 313 9.15 3.70 8.45
C ILE A 313 9.63 3.18 9.81
N ASP A 314 10.77 3.68 10.29
CA ASP A 314 11.41 3.14 11.50
C ASP A 314 10.51 3.28 12.72
N TRP A 315 9.86 4.43 12.90
CA TRP A 315 8.91 4.65 13.97
C TRP A 315 7.71 3.69 13.88
N THR A 316 7.12 3.56 12.70
CA THR A 316 5.99 2.64 12.44
C THR A 316 6.38 1.18 12.73
N MET A 317 7.47 0.70 12.14
CA MET A 317 7.89 -0.69 12.23
C MET A 317 8.41 -1.03 13.62
N ARG A 318 9.09 -0.11 14.31
CA ARG A 318 9.45 -0.25 15.72
C ARG A 318 8.20 -0.44 16.57
N HIS A 319 7.22 0.46 16.45
CA HIS A 319 6.00 0.39 17.25
C HIS A 319 5.28 -0.95 17.05
N LEU A 320 5.02 -1.33 15.78
CA LEU A 320 4.33 -2.59 15.48
C LEU A 320 5.12 -3.82 15.94
N SER A 321 6.45 -3.82 15.80
CA SER A 321 7.30 -4.93 16.26
C SER A 321 7.29 -5.05 17.79
N CYS A 322 7.36 -3.93 18.50
CA CYS A 322 7.34 -3.92 19.97
C CYS A 322 5.99 -4.35 20.55
N VAL A 323 4.88 -3.90 19.95
CA VAL A 323 3.52 -4.29 20.37
C VAL A 323 3.23 -5.74 19.99
N SER A 324 3.68 -6.19 18.81
CA SER A 324 3.37 -7.52 18.31
C SER A 324 4.26 -8.63 18.88
N ARG A 325 5.54 -8.32 19.14
CA ARG A 325 6.61 -9.30 19.37
C ARG A 325 6.72 -10.34 18.24
N LYS A 326 6.38 -9.93 17.01
CA LYS A 326 6.41 -10.78 15.81
C LYS A 326 6.88 -10.04 14.56
N PRO A 327 8.09 -9.46 14.57
CA PRO A 327 8.61 -8.66 13.45
C PRO A 327 8.67 -9.47 12.14
N GLY A 328 8.98 -10.76 12.20
CA GLY A 328 8.97 -11.65 11.03
C GLY A 328 7.60 -11.77 10.33
N GLN A 329 6.48 -11.42 10.97
CA GLN A 329 5.16 -11.38 10.34
C GLN A 329 4.82 -10.01 9.70
N LEU A 330 5.71 -9.02 9.78
CA LEU A 330 5.46 -7.66 9.28
C LEU A 330 6.31 -7.39 8.03
N ASN A 331 5.66 -7.05 6.91
CA ASN A 331 6.32 -6.56 5.71
C ASN A 331 6.24 -5.03 5.65
N MET A 332 7.35 -4.39 5.32
CA MET A 332 7.45 -2.96 5.14
C MET A 332 7.02 -2.56 3.72
N GLY A 333 6.07 -1.63 3.59
CA GLY A 333 5.63 -1.07 2.31
C GLY A 333 6.65 -0.10 1.70
N VAL A 334 6.93 -0.25 0.42
CA VAL A 334 7.77 0.64 -0.40
C VAL A 334 7.09 0.99 -1.73
N PRO A 335 7.23 2.24 -2.22
CA PRO A 335 6.63 2.70 -3.47
C PRO A 335 7.59 2.59 -4.66
N PHE A 336 7.06 2.27 -5.83
CA PHE A 336 7.78 2.43 -7.13
C PHE A 336 7.38 3.72 -7.85
N TYR A 337 7.01 4.73 -7.07
CA TYR A 337 6.61 6.05 -7.54
C TYR A 337 7.20 7.14 -6.64
N GLY A 338 7.26 8.35 -7.17
CA GLY A 338 7.56 9.56 -6.42
C GLY A 338 6.36 10.47 -6.27
N ARG A 339 6.42 11.38 -5.31
CA ARG A 339 5.47 12.47 -5.14
C ARG A 339 6.14 13.80 -5.37
N PHE A 340 5.46 14.67 -6.10
CA PHE A 340 5.96 16.01 -6.37
C PHE A 340 5.05 17.10 -5.84
N TRP A 341 5.64 18.25 -5.59
CA TRP A 341 5.01 19.50 -5.15
C TRP A 341 5.36 20.62 -6.12
N LYS A 342 4.41 21.51 -6.37
CA LYS A 342 4.59 22.76 -7.13
C LYS A 342 4.45 23.94 -6.18
N ARG A 343 4.97 25.10 -6.60
CA ARG A 343 4.96 26.34 -5.79
C ARG A 343 5.67 26.16 -4.44
N VAL A 344 6.73 25.35 -4.45
CA VAL A 344 7.61 25.16 -3.31
C VAL A 344 8.34 26.47 -3.01
N GLN A 345 8.55 26.76 -1.73
CA GLN A 345 9.13 28.00 -1.23
C GLN A 345 10.49 27.69 -0.58
N ASP A 346 10.83 28.39 0.50
CA ASP A 346 12.11 28.28 1.17
C ASP A 346 12.26 26.97 1.95
N ALA A 347 13.51 26.56 2.13
CA ALA A 347 13.84 25.49 3.05
C ALA A 347 13.40 25.88 4.48
N VAL A 348 12.86 24.92 5.22
CA VAL A 348 12.53 25.14 6.63
C VAL A 348 13.80 25.35 7.44
N GLU A 349 14.87 24.64 7.09
CA GLU A 349 16.21 24.82 7.64
C GLU A 349 17.20 25.17 6.54
N LYS A 350 18.04 26.19 6.76
CA LYS A 350 18.92 26.76 5.70
C LYS A 350 19.91 25.77 5.06
N ARG A 351 20.19 24.64 5.72
CA ARG A 351 21.17 23.64 5.25
C ARG A 351 20.53 22.32 4.85
N ASP A 352 19.20 22.24 4.91
CA ASP A 352 18.47 21.05 4.56
C ASP A 352 17.40 21.39 3.51
N GLU A 353 17.69 21.00 2.26
CA GLU A 353 16.81 21.27 1.13
C GLU A 353 15.70 20.22 0.98
N MET A 354 15.72 19.14 1.78
CA MET A 354 14.71 18.08 1.78
C MET A 354 13.35 18.61 2.25
N TRP A 355 13.35 19.44 3.30
CA TRP A 355 12.16 19.98 3.92
C TRP A 355 11.97 21.44 3.56
N ARG A 356 10.98 21.71 2.69
CA ARG A 356 10.66 23.04 2.19
C ARG A 356 9.20 23.34 2.39
N THR A 357 8.85 24.60 2.60
CA THR A 357 7.44 24.99 2.68
C THR A 357 6.79 24.98 1.29
N VAL A 358 5.49 24.74 1.25
CA VAL A 358 4.71 24.71 0.00
C VAL A 358 3.52 25.64 0.10
N GLU A 359 3.32 26.44 -0.94
CA GLU A 359 2.20 27.37 -1.03
C GLU A 359 0.86 26.62 -1.10
N THR A 360 -0.04 26.95 -0.17
CA THR A 360 -1.40 26.37 -0.10
C THR A 360 -2.43 27.30 -0.71
N SER A 361 -3.47 26.75 -1.32
CA SER A 361 -4.66 27.52 -1.71
C SER A 361 -5.38 28.11 -0.48
N SER A 362 -6.35 29.00 -0.71
CA SER A 362 -7.22 29.54 0.34
C SER A 362 -7.99 28.47 1.12
N GLU A 363 -8.20 27.30 0.52
CA GLU A 363 -8.86 26.13 1.12
C GLU A 363 -7.87 25.16 1.78
N GLY A 364 -6.56 25.49 1.79
CA GLY A 364 -5.51 24.64 2.33
C GLY A 364 -5.03 23.54 1.39
N HIS A 365 -5.41 23.56 0.11
CA HIS A 365 -4.95 22.56 -0.86
C HIS A 365 -3.55 22.86 -1.39
N VAL A 366 -2.72 21.83 -1.45
CA VAL A 366 -1.35 21.90 -1.98
C VAL A 366 -1.36 21.41 -3.44
N ALA A 367 -0.62 22.09 -4.32
CA ALA A 367 -0.44 21.63 -5.69
C ALA A 367 0.63 20.53 -5.73
N SER A 368 0.21 19.31 -6.00
CA SER A 368 1.07 18.13 -5.95
C SER A 368 0.55 17.02 -6.87
N GLY A 369 1.37 16.01 -7.10
CA GLY A 369 0.98 14.80 -7.83
C GLY A 369 1.93 13.63 -7.59
N THR A 370 1.76 12.59 -8.39
CA THR A 370 2.56 11.37 -8.37
C THR A 370 3.17 11.15 -9.74
N VAL A 371 4.41 10.63 -9.77
CA VAL A 371 5.10 10.20 -10.99
C VAL A 371 5.62 8.78 -10.79
N PHE A 372 5.39 7.88 -11.75
CA PHE A 372 5.94 6.53 -11.69
C PHE A 372 7.43 6.55 -12.00
N TRP A 373 8.22 5.64 -11.39
CA TRP A 373 9.66 5.56 -11.64
C TRP A 373 10.02 5.52 -13.12
N ARG A 374 9.30 4.71 -13.90
CA ARG A 374 9.47 4.60 -15.36
C ARG A 374 9.12 5.85 -16.16
N ASN A 375 8.32 6.76 -15.61
CA ASN A 375 7.84 7.96 -16.30
C ASN A 375 8.63 9.23 -15.91
N MET A 376 9.54 9.16 -14.93
CA MET A 376 10.26 10.33 -14.40
C MET A 376 10.89 11.20 -15.50
N GLU A 377 11.73 10.61 -16.36
CA GLU A 377 12.41 11.34 -17.45
C GLU A 377 11.41 11.93 -18.46
N LYS A 378 10.37 11.17 -18.81
CA LYS A 378 9.30 11.61 -19.72
C LYS A 378 8.51 12.80 -19.16
N GLU A 379 8.38 12.87 -17.83
CA GLU A 379 7.69 13.94 -17.12
C GLU A 379 8.63 15.08 -16.70
N GLY A 380 9.89 15.08 -17.17
CA GLY A 380 10.85 16.16 -16.97
C GLY A 380 11.64 16.08 -15.66
N TRP A 381 11.60 14.95 -14.96
CA TRP A 381 12.39 14.69 -13.76
C TRP A 381 13.66 13.90 -14.11
N SER A 382 14.76 14.62 -14.29
CA SER A 382 16.06 13.99 -14.57
C SER A 382 16.58 13.26 -13.33
N LYS A 383 16.79 11.94 -13.45
CA LYS A 383 17.38 11.11 -12.39
C LYS A 383 18.83 11.53 -12.09
N GLU A 384 19.53 12.16 -13.04
CA GLU A 384 20.87 12.72 -12.79
C GLU A 384 20.85 13.91 -11.82
N GLY A 385 19.73 14.64 -11.72
CA GLY A 385 19.52 15.75 -10.80
C GLY A 385 19.22 15.33 -9.35
N THR A 386 19.36 14.05 -9.04
CA THR A 386 19.02 13.49 -7.72
C THR A 386 19.97 13.94 -6.64
N SER A 387 19.40 14.48 -5.57
CA SER A 387 20.07 14.72 -4.27
C SER A 387 19.73 13.60 -3.30
N TRP A 388 20.63 13.33 -2.35
CA TRP A 388 20.46 12.32 -1.31
C TRP A 388 20.31 12.97 0.05
N HIS A 389 19.22 12.66 0.76
CA HIS A 389 19.03 13.08 2.13
C HIS A 389 19.46 11.97 3.09
N GLU A 390 20.55 12.21 3.82
CA GLU A 390 21.21 11.18 4.64
C GLU A 390 20.37 10.74 5.84
N GLU A 391 19.64 11.66 6.48
CA GLU A 391 18.87 11.35 7.68
C GLU A 391 17.61 10.54 7.37
N SER A 392 16.89 10.86 6.28
CA SER A 392 15.72 10.07 5.88
C SER A 392 16.06 8.86 5.02
N LYS A 393 17.31 8.75 4.55
CA LYS A 393 17.80 7.73 3.61
C LYS A 393 16.96 7.66 2.32
N THR A 394 16.65 8.82 1.77
CA THR A 394 15.81 8.91 0.56
C THR A 394 16.34 9.93 -0.45
N PRO A 395 16.09 9.70 -1.75
CA PRO A 395 16.42 10.64 -2.80
C PRO A 395 15.33 11.71 -2.98
N TYR A 396 15.74 12.87 -3.47
CA TYR A 396 14.83 13.93 -3.90
C TYR A 396 15.43 14.76 -5.05
N ILE A 397 14.59 15.49 -5.77
CA ILE A 397 14.97 16.51 -6.75
C ILE A 397 14.36 17.82 -6.33
N TRP A 398 15.19 18.86 -6.20
CA TRP A 398 14.74 20.24 -5.99
C TRP A 398 15.01 21.08 -7.23
N ASP A 399 13.96 21.36 -8.00
CA ASP A 399 13.99 22.28 -9.14
C ASP A 399 13.65 23.70 -8.66
N LYS A 400 14.72 24.45 -8.41
CA LYS A 400 14.64 25.83 -7.93
C LYS A 400 14.02 26.78 -8.97
N GLU A 401 14.25 26.55 -10.26
CA GLU A 401 13.79 27.45 -11.33
C GLU A 401 12.27 27.38 -11.48
N ASN A 402 11.72 26.16 -11.48
CA ASN A 402 10.28 25.94 -11.61
C ASN A 402 9.55 25.87 -10.25
N ARG A 403 10.28 25.99 -9.14
CA ARG A 403 9.78 25.83 -7.76
C ARG A 403 9.04 24.50 -7.59
N MET A 404 9.66 23.42 -8.05
CA MET A 404 9.11 22.07 -7.94
C MET A 404 10.03 21.16 -7.15
N PHE A 405 9.44 20.27 -6.36
CA PHE A 405 10.17 19.28 -5.57
C PHE A 405 9.61 17.90 -5.88
N LEU A 406 10.46 16.89 -6.00
CA LEU A 406 10.07 15.48 -6.13
C LEU A 406 10.80 14.66 -5.07
N GLY A 407 10.06 13.98 -4.20
CA GLY A 407 10.59 12.94 -3.33
C GLY A 407 10.18 11.56 -3.85
N PHE A 408 11.08 10.60 -3.86
CA PHE A 408 10.86 9.29 -4.51
C PHE A 408 11.75 8.20 -3.91
N GLU A 409 11.76 7.02 -4.54
CA GLU A 409 12.69 5.92 -4.24
C GLU A 409 13.62 5.68 -5.42
N ASN A 410 14.87 5.33 -5.14
CA ASN A 410 15.82 4.84 -6.12
C ASN A 410 16.47 3.54 -5.63
N GLU A 411 17.37 2.99 -6.43
CA GLU A 411 18.08 1.76 -6.14
C GLU A 411 18.77 1.83 -4.76
N LYS A 412 19.41 2.96 -4.46
CA LYS A 412 20.09 3.18 -3.17
C LYS A 412 19.11 3.16 -1.99
N SER A 413 17.98 3.87 -2.04
CA SER A 413 17.04 3.89 -0.92
C SER A 413 16.32 2.55 -0.72
N LEU A 414 16.06 1.81 -1.79
CA LEU A 414 15.48 0.46 -1.69
C LEU A 414 16.47 -0.56 -1.14
N ALA A 415 17.75 -0.45 -1.49
CA ALA A 415 18.80 -1.27 -0.89
C ALA A 415 18.93 -1.03 0.63
N GLU A 416 18.99 0.24 1.06
CA GLU A 416 19.00 0.61 2.48
C GLU A 416 17.78 0.07 3.24
N LYS A 417 16.61 0.02 2.58
CA LYS A 417 15.38 -0.52 3.16
C LYS A 417 15.35 -2.03 3.25
N MET A 418 15.84 -2.75 2.23
CA MET A 418 15.98 -4.20 2.33
C MET A 418 16.96 -4.56 3.46
N LYS A 419 18.11 -3.88 3.51
CA LYS A 419 19.07 -4.02 4.61
C LYS A 419 18.41 -3.77 5.97
N TYR A 420 17.65 -2.69 6.11
CA TYR A 420 16.89 -2.39 7.32
C TYR A 420 15.92 -3.53 7.68
N ALA A 421 15.20 -4.09 6.71
CA ALA A 421 14.27 -5.21 6.94
C ALA A 421 14.99 -6.47 7.44
N VAL A 422 16.20 -6.74 6.92
CA VAL A 422 17.06 -7.83 7.42
C VAL A 422 17.51 -7.55 8.85
N GLU A 423 18.17 -6.41 9.09
CA GLU A 423 18.71 -6.04 10.41
C GLU A 423 17.63 -5.99 11.52
N LYS A 424 16.40 -5.59 11.16
CA LYS A 424 15.26 -5.50 12.08
C LYS A 424 14.44 -6.77 12.17
N ASN A 425 14.90 -7.85 11.54
CA ASN A 425 14.23 -9.14 11.49
C ASN A 425 12.76 -9.03 11.05
N LEU A 426 12.50 -8.11 10.12
CA LEU A 426 11.19 -7.97 9.52
C LEU A 426 10.92 -9.14 8.57
N GLY A 427 9.66 -9.32 8.25
CA GLY A 427 9.21 -10.34 7.31
C GLY A 427 9.63 -10.10 5.86
N GLY A 428 9.97 -8.86 5.52
CA GLY A 428 10.43 -8.45 4.20
C GLY A 428 9.78 -7.15 3.73
N LEU A 429 9.63 -6.99 2.42
CA LEU A 429 9.11 -5.79 1.76
C LEU A 429 7.82 -6.08 0.98
N THR A 430 6.95 -5.08 0.92
CA THR A 430 5.78 -5.03 0.04
C THR A 430 5.89 -3.87 -0.91
N ILE A 431 5.72 -4.10 -2.20
CA ILE A 431 5.91 -3.12 -3.27
C ILE A 431 4.55 -2.64 -3.79
N TRP A 432 4.35 -1.31 -3.82
CA TRP A 432 3.22 -0.66 -4.48
C TRP A 432 3.68 0.28 -5.62
N THR A 433 3.47 -0.03 -6.89
CA THR A 433 3.14 -1.35 -7.47
C THR A 433 4.16 -1.72 -8.56
N MET A 434 4.25 -3.01 -8.86
CA MET A 434 5.31 -3.61 -9.70
C MET A 434 5.41 -3.00 -11.11
N GLU A 435 4.29 -2.60 -11.70
CA GLU A 435 4.23 -2.02 -13.05
C GLU A 435 4.66 -0.55 -13.14
N MET A 436 5.01 0.07 -12.01
CA MET A 436 5.56 1.44 -11.98
C MET A 436 7.08 1.46 -12.19
N ASP A 437 7.75 0.30 -12.07
CA ASP A 437 9.18 0.14 -12.37
C ASP A 437 9.46 0.24 -13.88
N ASP A 438 10.72 0.49 -14.23
CA ASP A 438 11.18 0.59 -15.61
C ASP A 438 11.42 -0.79 -16.27
N ASP A 439 11.78 -0.77 -17.55
CA ASP A 439 11.92 -2.00 -18.36
C ASP A 439 13.19 -2.79 -18.01
N VAL A 440 14.15 -2.16 -17.32
CA VAL A 440 15.35 -2.83 -16.80
C VAL A 440 15.16 -3.31 -15.36
N GLU A 441 13.97 -3.06 -14.78
CA GLU A 441 13.56 -3.53 -13.45
C GLU A 441 14.49 -2.99 -12.35
N ALA A 442 14.97 -1.74 -12.49
CA ALA A 442 16.02 -1.18 -11.65
C ALA A 442 15.65 -1.20 -10.16
N LEU A 443 14.41 -0.83 -9.81
CA LEU A 443 13.96 -0.78 -8.43
C LEU A 443 13.74 -2.18 -7.85
N LEU A 444 13.14 -3.08 -8.64
CA LEU A 444 12.94 -4.47 -8.22
C LEU A 444 14.28 -5.20 -8.04
N GLU A 445 15.24 -4.99 -8.92
CA GLU A 445 16.58 -5.57 -8.83
C GLU A 445 17.31 -5.09 -7.58
N ALA A 446 17.21 -3.81 -7.24
CA ALA A 446 17.79 -3.25 -6.02
C ALA A 446 17.23 -3.92 -4.75
N VAL A 447 15.93 -4.22 -4.74
CA VAL A 447 15.27 -4.94 -3.63
C VAL A 447 15.79 -6.37 -3.52
N THR A 448 15.90 -7.10 -4.63
CA THR A 448 16.26 -8.54 -4.58
C THR A 448 17.74 -8.79 -4.39
N SER A 449 18.61 -8.05 -5.07
CA SER A 449 20.07 -8.20 -4.95
C SER A 449 20.56 -7.92 -3.53
N SER A 450 20.08 -6.84 -2.92
CA SER A 450 20.45 -6.46 -1.55
C SER A 450 20.05 -7.52 -0.51
N CYS A 451 18.96 -8.25 -0.74
CA CYS A 451 18.56 -9.34 0.16
C CYS A 451 19.55 -10.50 0.08
N LEU A 452 19.96 -10.87 -1.13
CA LEU A 452 20.91 -11.96 -1.37
C LEU A 452 22.29 -11.65 -0.79
N GLU A 453 22.78 -10.43 -0.97
CA GLU A 453 24.08 -10.00 -0.43
C GLU A 453 24.13 -10.12 1.10
N MET A 454 23.07 -9.68 1.79
CA MET A 454 22.99 -9.74 3.25
C MET A 454 22.94 -11.18 3.81
N GLU A 455 22.41 -12.12 3.05
CA GLU A 455 22.31 -13.53 3.47
C GLU A 455 23.62 -14.29 3.25
N VAL A 456 24.35 -13.97 2.18
CA VAL A 456 25.72 -14.48 1.99
C VAL A 456 26.61 -14.03 3.15
N ASP A 457 26.53 -12.77 3.57
CA ASP A 457 27.27 -12.25 4.72
C ASP A 457 26.89 -12.96 6.05
N ALA A 458 25.64 -13.40 6.19
CA ALA A 458 25.15 -14.10 7.38
C ALA A 458 25.61 -15.57 7.45
N GLU A 459 25.60 -16.29 6.32
CA GLU A 459 26.05 -17.69 6.24
C GLU A 459 27.56 -17.83 6.50
N GLU A 460 28.37 -16.83 6.16
CA GLU A 460 29.79 -16.80 6.50
C GLU A 460 30.06 -16.53 8.00
N GLY A 461 29.06 -16.05 8.74
CA GLY A 461 29.20 -15.51 10.10
C GLY A 461 28.71 -16.39 11.26
N SER A 462 27.68 -17.24 11.08
CA SER A 462 27.14 -18.02 12.20
C SER A 462 26.29 -19.23 11.78
N GLY A 463 26.56 -20.41 12.38
CA GLY A 463 25.77 -21.64 12.20
C GLY A 463 24.61 -21.80 13.19
N GLU A 464 24.05 -20.71 13.72
CA GLU A 464 22.91 -20.74 14.65
C GLU A 464 21.61 -20.34 13.95
N GLU A 465 20.52 -21.05 14.23
CA GLU A 465 19.19 -20.83 13.64
C GLU A 465 18.57 -19.56 14.27
N GLU A 466 18.52 -18.44 13.53
CA GLU A 466 17.94 -17.17 14.02
C GLU A 466 16.43 -17.29 14.34
N ASP A 467 16.01 -16.81 15.52
CA ASP A 467 14.59 -16.72 15.86
C ASP A 467 13.93 -15.65 14.98
N LYS A 468 13.05 -16.09 14.07
CA LYS A 468 12.28 -15.22 13.15
C LYS A 468 11.40 -14.17 13.85
N ASN A 469 11.22 -14.24 15.17
CA ASN A 469 10.49 -13.26 15.96
C ASN A 469 11.35 -12.47 16.95
N GLU A 470 12.68 -12.59 16.88
CA GLU A 470 13.56 -11.75 17.68
C GLU A 470 13.32 -10.26 17.35
N VAL A 471 13.04 -9.49 18.40
CA VAL A 471 12.73 -8.06 18.26
C VAL A 471 14.01 -7.25 18.33
N ASN A 472 14.56 -6.91 17.17
CA ASN A 472 15.80 -6.11 17.02
C ASN A 472 15.56 -4.59 17.16
N TYR A 473 14.71 -4.24 18.12
CA TYR A 473 14.38 -2.87 18.50
C TYR A 473 14.53 -2.68 20.00
N LYS A 474 14.95 -1.48 20.40
CA LYS A 474 14.79 -1.03 21.79
C LYS A 474 13.33 -0.67 22.00
N CYS A 475 12.57 -1.61 22.59
CA CYS A 475 11.19 -1.36 22.98
C CYS A 475 11.16 -0.70 24.35
N GLU A 476 10.48 0.44 24.44
CA GLU A 476 10.12 1.02 25.74
C GLU A 476 9.06 0.11 26.39
N ASN A 477 9.24 -0.16 27.68
CA ASN A 477 8.40 -1.09 28.46
C ASN A 477 7.10 -0.45 28.94
#